data_AF-K6UFB0-F1
#
_entry.id   AF-K6UFB0-F1
#
_cell.length_a   1.000
_cell.length_b   1.000
_cell.length_c   1.000
_cell.angle_alpha   90.00
_cell.angle_beta   90.00
_cell.angle_gamma   90.00
#
_symmetry.space_group_name_H-M   'P 1'
#
loop_
_entity.id
_entity.type
_entity.pdbx_description
1 polymer ?
#
loop_
_entity_poly.entity_id
_entity_poly.type
_entity_poly.pdbx_seq_one_letter_code
_entity_poly.pdbx_strand_id
1 'polypeptide(L)'
;FHKHIHEYIKYEEYCLQRENYNEYANKCKLLELVDENEETKVNTICLRFQCLMNYILKQYFSQNTQIKHVHLEYLNYWLNNELHNNYADIFPKELYQHMKVHDTSNTLLSNLDSILSNMNDDEIKNMSLLFYLYRDCVHIVNVTTGYVVNESFAMKNEKHCADKYKELEQKCPNEKTASFCKAFCAFKKKYKSIDFKIPKLKDMEKKEKNEIKKRR
;
A
#
# COMPACT_ATOMS: atom_id res chain seq x y z
N PHE A 1 -4.53 2.35 -7.51
CA PHE A 1 -3.09 1.99 -7.49
C PHE A 1 -2.73 0.48 -7.47
N HIS A 2 -3.59 -0.45 -7.04
CA HIS A 2 -3.22 -1.87 -6.82
C HIS A 2 -2.47 -2.61 -7.95
N LYS A 3 -2.64 -2.19 -9.21
CA LYS A 3 -1.94 -2.78 -10.37
C LYS A 3 -0.41 -2.58 -10.33
N HIS A 4 0.08 -1.57 -9.62
CA HIS A 4 1.49 -1.19 -9.53
C HIS A 4 2.13 -1.52 -8.16
N ILE A 5 1.46 -2.32 -7.32
CA ILE A 5 1.91 -2.61 -5.95
C ILE A 5 3.33 -3.16 -5.88
N HIS A 6 3.76 -3.99 -6.84
CA HIS A 6 5.13 -4.50 -6.86
C HIS A 6 6.20 -3.42 -6.95
N GLU A 7 5.91 -2.34 -7.66
CA GLU A 7 6.84 -1.22 -7.77
C GLU A 7 6.87 -0.43 -6.48
N TYR A 8 5.69 -0.18 -5.90
CA TYR A 8 5.57 0.50 -4.62
C TYR A 8 6.26 -0.24 -3.49
N ILE A 9 6.14 -1.57 -3.41
CA ILE A 9 6.86 -2.38 -2.41
C ILE A 9 8.38 -2.18 -2.54
N LYS A 10 8.91 -2.22 -3.76
CA LYS A 10 10.35 -1.98 -3.99
C LYS A 10 10.77 -0.59 -3.54
N TYR A 11 9.95 0.42 -3.81
CA TYR A 11 10.22 1.79 -3.37
C TYR A 11 10.11 1.94 -1.86
N GLU A 12 9.13 1.30 -1.22
CA GLU A 12 9.00 1.27 0.23
C GLU A 12 10.24 0.61 0.87
N GLU A 13 10.64 -0.56 0.38
CA GLU A 13 11.83 -1.28 0.86
C GLU A 13 13.11 -0.44 0.70
N TYR A 14 13.24 0.24 -0.44
CA TYR A 14 14.35 1.16 -0.68
C TYR A 14 14.33 2.32 0.33
N CYS A 15 13.17 2.96 0.51
CA CYS A 15 12.99 4.09 1.42
C CYS A 15 12.91 3.70 2.90
N LEU A 16 13.03 2.41 3.27
CA LEU A 16 13.22 2.00 4.67
C LEU A 16 14.66 2.19 5.15
N GLN A 17 15.64 2.14 4.24
CA GLN A 17 17.04 2.27 4.60
C GLN A 17 17.37 3.74 4.90
N ARG A 18 17.92 4.01 6.08
CA ARG A 18 18.20 5.37 6.56
C ARG A 18 19.05 6.18 5.59
N GLU A 19 20.06 5.55 5.00
CA GLU A 19 20.96 6.15 4.00
C GLU A 19 20.20 6.74 2.81
N ASN A 20 19.07 6.13 2.43
CA ASN A 20 18.31 6.49 1.24
C ASN A 20 17.34 7.66 1.44
N TYR A 21 16.97 7.99 2.69
CA TYR A 21 16.13 9.15 2.98
C TYR A 21 16.87 10.29 3.70
N ASN A 22 18.13 10.07 4.12
CA ASN A 22 18.95 11.09 4.76
C ASN A 22 19.16 12.34 3.90
N GLU A 23 19.09 12.22 2.56
CA GLU A 23 19.14 13.38 1.66
C GLU A 23 17.98 14.38 1.90
N TYR A 24 16.89 13.93 2.53
CA TYR A 24 15.73 14.74 2.87
C TYR A 24 15.75 15.26 4.32
N ALA A 25 16.81 15.01 5.10
CA ALA A 25 16.90 15.37 6.52
C ALA A 25 16.52 16.82 6.82
N ASN A 26 17.02 17.77 6.01
CA ASN A 26 16.78 19.20 6.19
C ASN A 26 15.37 19.65 5.77
N LYS A 27 14.57 18.77 5.17
CA LYS A 27 13.24 19.06 4.60
C LYS A 27 12.09 18.58 5.47
N CYS A 28 12.41 17.80 6.50
CA CYS A 28 11.46 17.21 7.45
C CYS A 28 11.70 17.62 8.90
N LYS A 29 12.78 18.34 9.17
CA LYS A 29 13.05 18.93 10.49
C LYS A 29 12.11 20.11 10.68
N LEU A 30 11.55 20.29 11.89
CA LEU A 30 10.75 21.46 12.37
C LEU A 30 9.27 21.22 12.72
N LEU A 31 8.87 19.98 13.01
CA LEU A 31 7.74 19.82 13.91
C LEU A 31 8.29 19.97 15.34
N GLU A 32 8.27 21.19 15.88
CA GLU A 32 8.50 21.41 17.31
C GLU A 32 7.29 20.84 18.08
N LEU A 33 7.22 19.51 18.12
CA LEU A 33 6.23 18.82 18.93
C LEU A 33 6.72 18.82 20.37
N VAL A 34 5.77 18.90 21.29
CA VAL A 34 6.07 18.92 22.72
C VAL A 34 6.70 17.60 23.19
N ASP A 35 6.45 16.51 22.46
CA ASP A 35 6.98 15.18 22.74
C ASP A 35 8.08 14.80 21.72
N GLU A 36 9.30 14.61 22.21
CA GLU A 36 10.47 14.20 21.42
C GLU A 36 10.27 12.84 20.71
N ASN A 37 9.48 11.93 21.30
CA ASN A 37 9.16 10.65 20.68
C ASN A 37 8.19 10.84 19.51
N GLU A 38 7.19 11.69 19.69
CA GLU A 38 6.25 12.06 18.63
C GLU A 38 7.00 12.75 17.49
N GLU A 39 7.87 13.71 17.80
CA GLU A 39 8.71 14.39 16.83
C GLU A 39 9.55 13.37 16.03
N THR A 40 10.26 12.46 16.71
CA THR A 40 11.09 11.45 16.05
C THR A 40 10.27 10.57 15.08
N LYS A 41 9.08 10.18 15.51
CA LYS A 41 8.15 9.34 14.76
C LYS A 41 7.65 10.06 13.51
N VAL A 42 7.12 11.27 13.66
CA VAL A 42 6.61 12.05 12.53
C VAL A 42 7.72 12.45 11.57
N ASN A 43 8.90 12.82 12.07
CA ASN A 43 10.07 13.12 11.25
C ASN A 43 10.48 11.90 10.41
N THR A 44 10.48 10.71 11.00
CA THR A 44 10.78 9.48 10.26
C THR A 44 9.75 9.20 9.15
N ILE A 45 8.46 9.40 9.44
CA ILE A 45 7.39 9.25 8.43
C ILE A 45 7.57 10.27 7.31
N CYS A 46 7.87 11.53 7.63
CA CYS A 46 8.15 12.58 6.65
C CYS A 46 9.31 12.20 5.71
N LEU A 47 10.44 11.76 6.28
CA LEU A 47 11.63 11.42 5.49
C LEU A 47 11.35 10.26 4.52
N ARG A 48 10.68 9.22 5.01
CA ARG A 48 10.25 8.09 4.19
C ARG A 48 9.27 8.53 3.11
N PHE A 49 8.31 9.40 3.44
CA PHE A 49 7.36 9.93 2.48
C PHE A 49 8.04 10.75 1.38
N GLN A 50 9.00 11.61 1.72
CA GLN A 50 9.75 12.38 0.74
C GLN A 50 10.55 11.50 -0.19
N CYS A 51 11.22 10.47 0.33
CA CYS A 51 11.89 9.48 -0.49
C CYS A 51 10.90 8.81 -1.46
N LEU A 52 9.79 8.29 -0.94
CA LEU A 52 8.79 7.56 -1.74
C LEU A 52 8.19 8.43 -2.85
N MET A 53 7.81 9.66 -2.49
CA MET A 53 7.29 10.65 -3.41
C MET A 53 8.30 10.97 -4.50
N ASN A 54 9.58 11.19 -4.16
CA ASN A 54 10.60 11.47 -5.16
C ASN A 54 10.81 10.31 -6.12
N TYR A 55 10.86 9.07 -5.63
CA TYR A 55 10.99 7.88 -6.48
C TYR A 55 9.82 7.74 -7.43
N ILE A 56 8.59 7.78 -6.88
CA ILE A 56 7.39 7.61 -7.67
C ILE A 56 7.22 8.78 -8.64
N LEU A 57 7.35 10.01 -8.18
CA LEU A 57 7.07 11.14 -9.05
C LEU A 57 8.19 11.41 -10.07
N LYS A 58 9.48 11.28 -9.73
CA LYS A 58 10.57 11.47 -10.70
C LYS A 58 10.55 10.42 -11.82
N GLN A 59 10.29 9.16 -11.50
CA GLN A 59 10.17 8.09 -12.52
C GLN A 59 9.03 8.42 -13.51
N TYR A 60 7.87 8.80 -12.97
CA TYR A 60 6.65 8.92 -13.76
C TYR A 60 6.43 10.29 -14.41
N PHE A 61 7.07 11.36 -13.93
CA PHE A 61 7.03 12.65 -14.63
C PHE A 61 7.81 12.64 -15.95
N SER A 62 8.71 11.67 -16.15
CA SER A 62 9.36 11.44 -17.44
C SER A 62 8.48 10.65 -18.42
N GLN A 63 7.45 9.93 -17.94
CA GLN A 63 6.67 8.99 -18.74
C GLN A 63 5.18 9.01 -18.37
N ASN A 64 4.39 9.69 -19.21
CA ASN A 64 2.93 9.55 -19.35
C ASN A 64 2.04 10.11 -18.21
N THR A 65 1.29 11.16 -18.54
CA THR A 65 0.36 11.86 -17.64
C THR A 65 -0.87 11.03 -17.22
N GLN A 66 -1.25 10.00 -17.97
CA GLN A 66 -2.52 9.28 -17.76
C GLN A 66 -2.58 8.49 -16.44
N ILE A 67 -1.44 8.00 -15.92
CA ILE A 67 -1.38 7.20 -14.69
C ILE A 67 -0.99 8.00 -13.45
N LYS A 68 -0.69 9.30 -13.59
CA LYS A 68 -0.29 10.18 -12.49
C LYS A 68 -1.27 10.13 -11.30
N HIS A 69 -2.57 10.16 -11.56
CA HIS A 69 -3.60 10.08 -10.52
C HIS A 69 -3.48 8.80 -9.68
N VAL A 70 -3.14 7.68 -10.30
CA VAL A 70 -2.96 6.38 -9.64
C VAL A 70 -1.83 6.42 -8.62
N HIS A 71 -0.72 7.09 -8.95
CA HIS A 71 0.43 7.25 -8.07
C HIS A 71 0.15 8.19 -6.90
N LEU A 72 -0.59 9.26 -7.16
CA LEU A 72 -0.97 10.22 -6.13
C LEU A 72 -1.96 9.60 -5.13
N GLU A 73 -2.94 8.80 -5.60
CA GLU A 73 -3.83 8.03 -4.72
C GLU A 73 -3.06 7.10 -3.79
N TYR A 74 -2.01 6.45 -4.30
CA TYR A 74 -1.15 5.59 -3.50
C TYR A 74 -0.39 6.39 -2.44
N LEU A 75 0.19 7.53 -2.79
CA LEU A 75 0.90 8.40 -1.83
C LEU A 75 -0.04 8.88 -0.72
N ASN A 76 -1.28 9.26 -1.05
CA ASN A 76 -2.29 9.63 -0.05
C ASN A 76 -2.60 8.46 0.90
N TYR A 77 -2.83 7.26 0.35
CA TYR A 77 -3.04 6.06 1.15
C TYR A 77 -1.85 5.76 2.07
N TRP A 78 -0.63 5.76 1.51
CA TRP A 78 0.58 5.41 2.25
C TRP A 78 0.76 6.34 3.46
N LEU A 79 0.60 7.66 3.26
CA LEU A 79 0.77 8.63 4.33
C LEU A 79 -0.27 8.45 5.44
N ASN A 80 -1.54 8.30 5.08
CA ASN A 80 -2.61 8.03 6.04
C ASN A 80 -2.36 6.73 6.83
N ASN A 81 -1.96 5.66 6.14
CA ASN A 81 -1.70 4.36 6.76
C ASN A 81 -0.51 4.42 7.73
N GLU A 82 0.59 5.08 7.35
CA GLU A 82 1.76 5.21 8.24
C GLU A 82 1.46 6.06 9.46
N LEU A 83 0.77 7.20 9.31
CA LEU A 83 0.35 8.02 10.45
C LEU A 83 -0.58 7.25 11.39
N HIS A 84 -1.57 6.53 10.84
CA HIS A 84 -2.50 5.72 11.61
C HIS A 84 -1.81 4.59 12.39
N ASN A 85 -0.96 3.80 11.71
CA ASN A 85 -0.29 2.64 12.35
C ASN A 85 0.73 3.05 13.41
N ASN A 86 1.26 4.27 13.31
CA ASN A 86 2.18 4.84 14.29
C ASN A 86 1.46 5.65 15.37
N TYR A 87 0.13 5.74 15.35
CA TYR A 87 -0.65 6.59 16.26
C TYR A 87 -0.11 8.02 16.30
N ALA A 88 0.23 8.56 15.13
CA ALA A 88 0.79 9.90 15.03
C ALA A 88 -0.28 10.96 15.29
N ASP A 89 0.04 11.94 16.13
CA ASP A 89 -0.87 13.05 16.49
C ASP A 89 -0.75 14.20 15.49
N ILE A 90 -0.84 13.85 14.19
CA ILE A 90 -0.78 14.81 13.11
C ILE A 90 -1.59 14.30 11.91
N PHE A 91 -2.31 15.20 11.27
CA PHE A 91 -3.05 14.84 10.05
C PHE A 91 -2.14 14.87 8.81
N PRO A 92 -2.40 14.01 7.81
CA PRO A 92 -1.66 14.01 6.54
C PRO A 92 -1.51 15.39 5.90
N LYS A 93 -2.58 16.19 5.93
CA LYS A 93 -2.59 17.54 5.36
C LYS A 93 -1.68 18.52 6.12
N GLU A 94 -1.65 18.40 7.45
CA GLU A 94 -0.82 19.25 8.31
C GLU A 94 0.66 18.94 8.08
N LEU A 95 1.03 17.66 8.15
CA LEU A 95 2.38 17.20 7.83
C LEU A 95 2.82 17.66 6.43
N TYR A 96 1.91 17.59 5.46
CA TYR A 96 2.16 18.11 4.12
C TYR A 96 2.40 19.62 4.05
N GLN A 97 1.66 20.45 4.79
CA GLN A 97 1.94 21.88 4.83
C GLN A 97 3.33 22.15 5.42
N HIS A 98 3.73 21.45 6.48
CA HIS A 98 5.09 21.55 7.02
C HIS A 98 6.14 21.22 5.96
N MET A 99 5.95 20.13 5.20
CA MET A 99 6.86 19.76 4.10
C MET A 99 6.96 20.87 3.04
N LYS A 100 5.86 21.53 2.66
CA LYS A 100 5.90 22.64 1.69
C LYS A 100 6.67 23.86 2.19
N VAL A 101 6.51 24.19 3.47
CA VAL A 101 7.21 25.35 4.08
C VAL A 101 8.73 25.12 4.07
N HIS A 102 9.18 23.89 4.30
CA HIS A 102 10.61 23.57 4.38
C HIS A 102 11.26 23.17 3.05
N ASP A 103 10.48 22.73 2.07
CA ASP A 103 10.96 22.35 0.74
C ASP A 103 10.21 23.13 -0.35
N THR A 104 10.26 24.45 -0.29
CA THR A 104 9.54 25.36 -1.21
C THR A 104 9.93 25.16 -2.68
N SER A 105 11.14 24.66 -2.94
CA SER A 105 11.63 24.35 -4.28
C SER A 105 11.04 23.07 -4.89
N ASN A 106 10.38 22.24 -4.08
CA ASN A 106 9.90 20.94 -4.51
C ASN A 106 8.53 21.02 -5.17
N THR A 107 8.58 21.25 -6.48
CA THR A 107 7.39 21.31 -7.35
C THR A 107 6.61 19.99 -7.41
N LEU A 108 7.19 18.88 -6.93
CA LEU A 108 6.50 17.59 -6.84
C LEU A 108 5.41 17.63 -5.77
N LEU A 109 5.66 18.31 -4.65
CA LEU A 109 4.70 18.45 -3.54
C LEU A 109 3.38 19.07 -4.00
N SER A 110 3.42 20.05 -4.91
CA SER A 110 2.23 20.74 -5.44
C SER A 110 1.23 19.78 -6.11
N ASN A 111 1.70 18.62 -6.58
CA ASN A 111 0.83 17.63 -7.22
C ASN A 111 -0.07 16.89 -6.22
N LEU A 112 0.27 16.93 -4.94
CA LEU A 112 -0.49 16.29 -3.88
C LEU A 112 -1.61 17.20 -3.33
N ASP A 113 -1.61 18.50 -3.62
CA ASP A 113 -2.58 19.48 -3.09
C ASP A 113 -4.04 19.06 -3.33
N SER A 114 -4.33 18.46 -4.49
CA SER A 114 -5.70 18.07 -4.87
C SER A 114 -6.13 16.68 -4.41
N ILE A 115 -5.20 15.86 -3.90
CA ILE A 115 -5.44 14.45 -3.57
C ILE A 115 -5.20 14.12 -2.10
N LEU A 116 -4.35 14.87 -1.39
CA LEU A 116 -4.12 14.65 0.03
C LEU A 116 -5.39 14.93 0.84
N SER A 117 -5.92 13.88 1.44
CA SER A 117 -7.12 13.92 2.25
C SER A 117 -6.97 12.97 3.43
N ASN A 118 -7.65 13.29 4.52
CA ASN A 118 -7.75 12.39 5.66
C ASN A 118 -8.65 11.22 5.27
N MET A 119 -8.16 10.00 5.45
CA MET A 119 -8.94 8.79 5.33
C MET A 119 -9.47 8.39 6.70
N ASN A 120 -10.69 7.85 6.74
CA ASN A 120 -11.20 7.29 7.98
C ASN A 120 -10.57 5.91 8.26
N ASP A 121 -10.70 5.45 9.50
CA ASP A 121 -10.15 4.17 9.96
C ASP A 121 -10.57 2.97 9.09
N ASP A 122 -11.83 2.93 8.66
CA ASP A 122 -12.35 1.82 7.86
C ASP A 122 -11.75 1.83 6.45
N GLU A 123 -11.59 3.02 5.85
CA GLU A 123 -10.91 3.20 4.57
C GLU A 123 -9.45 2.76 4.64
N ILE A 124 -8.73 3.17 5.70
CA ILE A 124 -7.33 2.79 5.93
C ILE A 124 -7.22 1.27 6.10
N LYS A 125 -8.03 0.67 6.97
CA LYS A 125 -8.03 -0.78 7.23
C LYS A 125 -8.34 -1.58 5.98
N ASN A 126 -9.33 -1.14 5.20
CA ASN A 126 -9.71 -1.79 3.95
C ASN A 126 -8.58 -1.69 2.91
N MET A 127 -8.00 -0.52 2.71
CA MET A 127 -6.93 -0.33 1.73
C MET A 127 -5.66 -1.09 2.14
N SER A 128 -5.34 -1.12 3.44
CA SER A 128 -4.24 -1.90 4.01
C SER A 128 -4.44 -3.40 3.81
N LEU A 129 -5.66 -3.90 4.02
CA LEU A 129 -6.00 -5.30 3.78
C LEU A 129 -5.80 -5.71 2.31
N LEU A 130 -6.21 -4.86 1.37
CA LEU A 130 -5.93 -5.08 -0.06
C LEU A 130 -4.44 -5.01 -0.37
N PHE A 131 -3.75 -3.99 0.13
CA PHE A 131 -2.33 -3.80 -0.12
C PHE A 131 -1.52 -5.04 0.30
N TYR A 132 -1.75 -5.55 1.52
CA TYR A 132 -1.08 -6.75 2.00
C TYR A 132 -1.50 -8.02 1.28
N LEU A 133 -2.75 -8.14 0.85
CA LEU A 133 -3.16 -9.26 -0.01
C LEU A 133 -2.33 -9.27 -1.30
N TYR A 134 -2.22 -8.13 -1.99
CA TYR A 134 -1.42 -8.03 -3.21
C TYR A 134 0.08 -8.24 -2.95
N ARG A 135 0.63 -7.67 -1.87
CA ARG A 135 2.02 -7.88 -1.49
C ARG A 135 2.31 -9.35 -1.25
N ASP A 136 1.59 -9.98 -0.32
CA ASP A 136 1.94 -11.30 0.17
C ASP A 136 1.54 -12.40 -0.82
N CYS A 137 0.33 -12.33 -1.37
CA CYS A 137 -0.13 -13.35 -2.31
C CYS A 137 0.61 -13.28 -3.64
N VAL A 138 0.88 -12.09 -4.18
CA VAL A 138 1.56 -12.00 -5.48
C VAL A 138 3.06 -12.23 -5.37
N HIS A 139 3.68 -11.89 -4.22
CA HIS A 139 5.05 -12.30 -3.94
C HIS A 139 5.19 -13.83 -3.99
N ILE A 140 4.26 -14.60 -3.41
CA ILE A 140 4.27 -16.06 -3.48
C ILE A 140 4.14 -16.54 -4.93
N VAL A 141 3.23 -15.95 -5.71
CA VAL A 141 3.03 -16.30 -7.12
C VAL A 141 4.31 -16.11 -7.94
N ASN A 142 4.92 -14.92 -7.91
CA ASN A 142 6.08 -14.60 -8.74
C ASN A 142 7.30 -15.47 -8.38
N VAL A 143 7.44 -15.82 -7.12
CA VAL A 143 8.46 -16.74 -6.60
C VAL A 143 8.23 -18.15 -7.13
N THR A 144 7.00 -18.68 -7.04
CA THR A 144 6.67 -20.01 -7.55
C THR A 144 6.80 -20.18 -9.07
N THR A 145 6.95 -19.07 -9.81
CA THR A 145 7.21 -19.02 -11.26
C THR A 145 8.68 -18.84 -11.64
N GLY A 146 9.63 -18.72 -10.69
CA GLY A 146 11.05 -18.61 -11.07
C GLY A 146 12.08 -18.13 -10.03
N TYR A 147 11.77 -18.05 -8.73
CA TYR A 147 12.78 -17.72 -7.70
C TYR A 147 12.69 -18.68 -6.50
N VAL A 148 13.84 -19.14 -6.01
CA VAL A 148 13.90 -20.00 -4.80
C VAL A 148 13.67 -19.11 -3.58
N VAL A 149 12.56 -19.34 -2.88
CA VAL A 149 12.30 -18.75 -1.57
C VAL A 149 12.48 -19.80 -0.51
N ASN A 150 13.08 -19.40 0.61
CA ASN A 150 13.13 -20.16 1.86
C ASN A 150 11.73 -20.70 2.21
N GLU A 151 11.59 -22.03 2.29
CA GLU A 151 10.30 -22.72 2.51
C GLU A 151 9.52 -22.15 3.71
N SER A 152 10.20 -21.76 4.79
CA SER A 152 9.56 -21.17 5.97
C SER A 152 8.90 -19.81 5.69
N PHE A 153 9.52 -18.99 4.83
CA PHE A 153 8.98 -17.70 4.39
C PHE A 153 7.81 -17.91 3.42
N ALA A 154 7.93 -18.90 2.51
CA ALA A 154 6.84 -19.28 1.63
C ALA A 154 5.60 -19.77 2.41
N MET A 155 5.77 -20.66 3.39
CA MET A 155 4.67 -21.19 4.22
C MET A 155 4.02 -20.11 5.10
N LYS A 156 4.81 -19.21 5.70
CA LYS A 156 4.29 -18.12 6.55
C LYS A 156 3.44 -17.16 5.71
N ASN A 157 3.93 -16.78 4.53
CA ASN A 157 3.20 -15.89 3.63
C ASN A 157 1.99 -16.60 3.02
N GLU A 158 2.06 -17.91 2.76
CA GLU A 158 0.93 -18.71 2.29
C GLU A 158 -0.23 -18.70 3.28
N LYS A 159 0.03 -18.97 4.57
CA LYS A 159 -1.00 -18.91 5.61
C LYS A 159 -1.56 -17.50 5.74
N HIS A 160 -0.69 -16.49 5.76
CA HIS A 160 -1.10 -15.09 5.86
C HIS A 160 -1.97 -14.66 4.67
N CYS A 161 -1.59 -15.02 3.44
CA CYS A 161 -2.36 -14.79 2.23
C CYS A 161 -3.74 -15.48 2.31
N ALA A 162 -3.80 -16.74 2.73
CA ALA A 162 -5.07 -17.48 2.86
C ALA A 162 -5.99 -16.85 3.92
N ASP A 163 -5.45 -16.46 5.07
CA ASP A 163 -6.22 -15.85 6.16
C ASP A 163 -6.77 -14.48 5.72
N LYS A 164 -5.94 -13.65 5.07
CA LYS A 164 -6.33 -12.32 4.53
C LYS A 164 -7.35 -12.44 3.41
N TYR A 165 -7.19 -13.41 2.52
CA TYR A 165 -8.15 -13.70 1.46
C TYR A 165 -9.52 -14.09 2.04
N LYS A 166 -9.55 -14.98 3.05
CA LYS A 166 -10.77 -15.38 3.74
C LYS A 166 -11.46 -14.20 4.44
N GLU A 167 -10.69 -13.34 5.10
CA GLU A 167 -11.19 -12.10 5.71
C GLU A 167 -11.90 -11.23 4.67
N LEU A 168 -11.30 -11.08 3.49
CA LEU A 168 -11.85 -10.31 2.38
C LEU A 168 -13.12 -10.93 1.77
N GLU A 169 -13.18 -12.25 1.66
CA GLU A 169 -14.39 -12.94 1.20
C GLU A 169 -15.58 -12.72 2.13
N GLN A 170 -15.34 -12.73 3.44
CA GLN A 170 -16.38 -12.46 4.43
C GLN A 170 -16.85 -11.00 4.40
N LYS A 171 -15.91 -10.05 4.19
CA LYS A 171 -16.21 -8.62 4.07
C LYS A 171 -16.89 -8.23 2.76
N CYS A 172 -16.67 -9.01 1.69
CA CYS A 172 -17.23 -8.77 0.36
C CYS A 172 -18.08 -9.95 -0.13
N PRO A 173 -19.18 -10.31 0.58
CA PRO A 173 -19.93 -11.55 0.36
C PRO A 173 -20.72 -11.56 -0.95
N ASN A 174 -21.00 -10.39 -1.51
CA ASN A 174 -21.58 -10.20 -2.84
C ASN A 174 -20.73 -9.13 -3.52
N GLU A 175 -20.50 -9.21 -4.84
CA GLU A 175 -19.77 -8.22 -5.68
C GLU A 175 -20.47 -6.84 -5.67
N LYS A 176 -20.65 -6.22 -4.50
CA LYS A 176 -21.43 -5.03 -4.28
C LYS A 176 -20.60 -3.78 -4.49
N THR A 177 -21.33 -2.68 -4.69
CA THR A 177 -20.97 -1.36 -5.20
C THR A 177 -19.75 -0.67 -4.59
N ALA A 178 -19.31 -1.06 -3.38
CA ALA A 178 -18.16 -0.47 -2.70
C ALA A 178 -16.86 -0.63 -3.51
N SER A 179 -16.10 0.46 -3.62
CA SER A 179 -14.83 0.53 -4.37
C SER A 179 -13.84 -0.53 -3.92
N PHE A 180 -13.73 -0.76 -2.61
CA PHE A 180 -12.89 -1.79 -2.00
C PHE A 180 -13.25 -3.21 -2.47
N CYS A 181 -14.53 -3.60 -2.43
CA CYS A 181 -14.95 -4.93 -2.89
C CYS A 181 -14.77 -5.11 -4.39
N LYS A 182 -14.95 -4.05 -5.20
CA LYS A 182 -14.61 -4.07 -6.63
C LYS A 182 -13.13 -4.33 -6.87
N ALA A 183 -12.25 -3.72 -6.07
CA ALA A 183 -10.81 -3.96 -6.14
C ALA A 183 -10.44 -5.41 -5.76
N PHE A 184 -11.06 -5.96 -4.70
CA PHE A 184 -10.89 -7.37 -4.35
C PHE A 184 -11.38 -8.32 -5.46
N CYS A 185 -12.52 -8.03 -6.10
CA CYS A 185 -13.00 -8.83 -7.22
C CYS A 185 -12.05 -8.75 -8.43
N ALA A 186 -11.44 -7.58 -8.69
CA ALA A 186 -10.42 -7.42 -9.72
C ALA A 186 -9.15 -8.23 -9.40
N PHE A 187 -8.74 -8.29 -8.12
CA PHE A 187 -7.68 -9.20 -7.66
C PHE A 187 -8.05 -10.64 -7.98
N LYS A 188 -9.21 -11.13 -7.51
CA LYS A 188 -9.69 -12.49 -7.79
C LYS A 188 -9.62 -12.81 -9.28
N LYS A 189 -10.17 -11.94 -10.14
CA LYS A 189 -10.17 -12.15 -11.60
C LYS A 189 -8.77 -12.22 -12.21
N LYS A 190 -7.86 -11.34 -11.80
CA LYS A 190 -6.48 -11.31 -12.31
C LYS A 190 -5.69 -12.55 -11.91
N TYR A 191 -5.93 -13.07 -10.71
CA TYR A 191 -5.19 -14.21 -10.16
C TYR A 191 -5.94 -15.54 -10.27
N LYS A 192 -7.14 -15.57 -10.85
CA LYS A 192 -7.95 -16.77 -11.10
C LYS A 192 -7.27 -17.82 -11.98
N SER A 193 -6.37 -17.39 -12.86
CA SER A 193 -5.58 -18.26 -13.74
C SER A 193 -4.28 -18.74 -13.09
N ILE A 194 -3.90 -18.12 -11.98
CA ILE A 194 -2.74 -18.52 -11.22
C ILE A 194 -3.26 -19.60 -10.28
N ASP A 195 -2.98 -20.84 -10.65
CA ASP A 195 -3.19 -21.99 -9.81
C ASP A 195 -2.38 -21.74 -8.54
N PHE A 196 -3.03 -21.13 -7.53
CA PHE A 196 -2.41 -20.86 -6.25
C PHE A 196 -1.91 -22.22 -5.77
N LYS A 197 -0.60 -22.49 -5.86
CA LYS A 197 -0.03 -23.76 -5.42
C LYS A 197 -0.22 -23.97 -3.91
N ILE A 198 -0.75 -22.96 -3.23
CA ILE A 198 -1.32 -22.93 -1.90
C ILE A 198 -2.54 -23.86 -1.83
N PRO A 199 -2.43 -25.07 -1.23
CA PRO A 199 -3.52 -26.05 -1.20
C PRO A 199 -4.81 -25.49 -0.56
N LYS A 200 -4.66 -24.60 0.44
CA LYS A 200 -5.80 -23.97 1.14
C LYS A 200 -6.66 -23.07 0.24
N LEU A 201 -6.05 -22.36 -0.71
CA LEU A 201 -6.78 -21.48 -1.64
C LEU A 201 -7.48 -22.29 -2.73
N LYS A 202 -6.87 -23.39 -3.20
CA LYS A 202 -7.53 -24.33 -4.13
C LYS A 202 -8.80 -24.92 -3.53
N ASP A 203 -8.75 -25.31 -2.25
CA ASP A 203 -9.91 -25.84 -1.53
C ASP A 203 -11.02 -24.79 -1.38
N MET A 204 -10.65 -23.52 -1.16
CA MET A 204 -11.59 -22.39 -1.08
C MET A 204 -12.27 -22.11 -2.43
N GLU A 205 -11.50 -22.05 -3.52
CA GLU A 205 -12.08 -21.88 -4.87
C GLU A 205 -13.02 -23.03 -5.26
N LYS A 206 -12.67 -24.27 -4.90
CA LYS A 206 -13.49 -25.45 -5.18
C LYS A 206 -14.82 -25.39 -4.41
N LYS A 207 -14.80 -24.91 -3.15
CA LYS A 207 -16.02 -24.68 -2.36
C LYS A 207 -16.90 -23.59 -2.98
N GLU A 208 -16.33 -22.44 -3.37
CA GLU A 208 -17.06 -21.35 -4.02
C GLU A 208 -17.74 -21.81 -5.32
N LYS A 209 -17.02 -22.53 -6.20
CA LYS A 209 -17.58 -23.11 -7.44
C LYS A 209 -18.74 -24.07 -7.19
N ASN A 210 -18.67 -24.86 -6.12
CA ASN A 210 -19.72 -25.82 -5.75
C ASN A 210 -20.94 -25.13 -5.15
N GLU A 211 -20.77 -24.04 -4.38
CA GLU A 211 -21.90 -23.25 -3.86
C GLU A 211 -22.64 -22.50 -4.97
N ILE A 212 -21.93 -21.93 -5.95
CA ILE A 212 -22.55 -21.27 -7.10
C ILE A 212 -23.36 -22.27 -7.94
N LYS A 213 -22.88 -23.50 -8.10
CA LYS A 213 -23.63 -24.58 -8.79
C LYS A 213 -24.88 -25.04 -8.03
N LYS A 214 -24.90 -24.95 -6.70
CA LYS A 214 -26.08 -25.32 -5.88
C LYS A 214 -27.16 -24.23 -5.85
N ARG A 215 -26.83 -22.99 -6.25
CA ARG A 215 -27.75 -21.84 -6.29
C ARG A 215 -28.33 -21.56 -7.69
N ARG A 216 -27.98 -22.39 -8.69
CA ARG A 216 -28.56 -22.39 -10.04
C ARG A 216 -29.39 -23.65 -10.22
#